data_AF-A0A960KWZ4-F1
#
_entry.id   AF-A0A960KWZ4-F1
#
_cell.length_a   1.000
_cell.length_b   1.000
_cell.length_c   1.000
_cell.angle_alpha   90.00
_cell.angle_beta   90.00
_cell.angle_gamma   90.00
#
_symmetry.space_group_name_H-M   'P 1'
#
loop_
_entity.id
_entity.type
_entity.pdbx_description
1 polymer ?
#
loop_
_entity_poly.entity_id
_entity_poly.type
_entity_poly.pdbx_seq_one_letter_code
_entity_poly.pdbx_strand_id
1 'polypeptide(L)'
;MGNQNRKASREEMAKVRKTIGQAFPGCQPVFGSHGDYGGHRAPRDHTIAFRLKNAKGQFCSNVVWLMPDALKHLTVDDIRQMVNRANGRE
;
A
#
# COMPACT_ATOMS: atom_id res chain seq x y z
N MET A 1 -23.75 1.72 -16.37
CA MET A 1 -22.79 0.72 -15.87
C MET A 1 -21.87 1.44 -14.89
N GLY A 2 -22.19 1.41 -13.61
CA GLY A 2 -21.45 2.17 -12.59
C GLY A 2 -20.14 1.45 -12.26
N ASN A 3 -19.02 2.16 -12.32
CA ASN A 3 -17.74 1.67 -11.84
C ASN A 3 -17.87 1.46 -10.32
N GLN A 4 -18.22 0.24 -9.89
CA GLN A 4 -18.30 -0.12 -8.48
C GLN A 4 -16.86 -0.21 -7.96
N ASN A 5 -16.27 0.95 -7.66
CA ASN A 5 -14.95 1.01 -7.04
C ASN A 5 -15.05 0.37 -5.65
N ARG A 6 -14.67 -0.89 -5.54
CA ARG A 6 -14.72 -1.64 -4.28
C ARG A 6 -13.53 -1.18 -3.44
N LYS A 7 -13.83 -0.60 -2.29
CA LYS A 7 -12.81 -0.22 -1.31
C LYS A 7 -12.19 -1.49 -0.71
N ALA A 8 -10.91 -1.42 -0.36
CA ALA A 8 -10.29 -2.49 0.41
C ALA A 8 -11.03 -2.71 1.74
N SER A 9 -11.28 -3.96 2.08
CA SER A 9 -11.93 -4.34 3.33
C SER A 9 -11.05 -4.01 4.53
N ARG A 10 -11.68 -3.83 5.70
CA ARG A 10 -10.98 -3.55 6.96
C ARG A 10 -9.92 -4.62 7.29
N GLU A 11 -10.21 -5.88 6.98
CA GLU A 11 -9.31 -7.01 7.18
C GLU A 11 -8.07 -6.94 6.27
N GLU A 12 -8.25 -6.55 5.01
CA GLU A 12 -7.14 -6.37 4.07
C GLU A 12 -6.25 -5.22 4.50
N MET A 13 -6.85 -4.09 4.92
CA MET A 13 -6.10 -2.97 5.49
C MET A 13 -5.33 -3.36 6.75
N ALA A 14 -5.90 -4.20 7.62
CA ALA A 14 -5.22 -4.72 8.81
C ALA A 14 -4.05 -5.63 8.43
N LYS A 15 -4.24 -6.54 7.46
CA LYS A 15 -3.19 -7.40 6.92
C LYS A 15 -2.04 -6.57 6.33
N VAL A 16 -2.35 -5.60 5.47
CA VAL A 16 -1.36 -4.71 4.85
C VAL A 16 -0.56 -3.96 5.91
N ARG A 17 -1.23 -3.35 6.89
CA ARG A 17 -0.55 -2.64 7.99
C ARG A 17 0.39 -3.57 8.78
N LYS A 18 -0.08 -4.77 9.10
CA LYS A 18 0.72 -5.77 9.82
C LYS A 18 1.96 -6.16 9.01
N THR A 19 1.78 -6.51 7.73
CA THR A 19 2.88 -6.93 6.85
C THR A 19 3.89 -5.80 6.63
N ILE A 20 3.42 -4.55 6.45
CA ILE A 20 4.31 -3.38 6.36
C ILE A 20 5.11 -3.18 7.65
N GLY A 21 4.46 -3.27 8.82
CA GLY A 21 5.16 -3.16 10.10
C GLY A 21 6.24 -4.23 10.29
N GLN A 22 6.01 -5.44 9.78
CA GLN A 22 7.02 -6.50 9.78
C GLN A 22 8.15 -6.23 8.78
N ALA A 23 7.83 -5.68 7.60
CA ALA A 23 8.83 -5.35 6.57
C ALA A 23 9.72 -4.17 6.97
N PHE A 24 9.13 -3.15 7.62
CA PHE A 24 9.76 -1.89 7.97
C PHE A 24 9.41 -1.45 9.40
N PRO A 25 9.98 -2.09 10.44
CA PRO A 25 9.60 -1.85 11.85
C PRO A 25 9.87 -0.43 12.37
N GLY A 26 10.71 0.35 11.69
CA GLY A 26 10.97 1.76 12.01
C GLY A 26 10.12 2.77 11.22
N CYS A 27 9.18 2.29 10.40
CA CYS A 27 8.38 3.12 9.52
C CYS A 27 6.88 2.93 9.77
N GLN A 28 6.13 4.02 9.63
CA GLN A 28 4.67 4.01 9.69
C GLN A 28 4.08 4.14 8.28
N PRO A 29 3.14 3.26 7.88
CA PRO A 29 2.42 3.43 6.64
C PRO A 29 1.43 4.58 6.74
N VAL A 30 1.55 5.52 5.81
CA VAL A 30 0.58 6.57 5.54
C VAL A 30 -0.19 6.19 4.30
N PHE A 31 -1.46 5.86 4.50
CA PHE A 31 -2.44 5.71 3.42
C PHE A 31 -2.97 7.11 3.08
N GLY A 32 -3.25 7.41 1.82
CA GLY A 32 -3.83 8.70 1.43
C GLY A 32 -5.16 8.99 2.15
N SER A 33 -5.61 10.24 2.17
CA SER A 33 -6.87 10.65 2.85
C SER A 33 -8.13 9.89 2.37
N HIS A 34 -8.04 9.24 1.21
CA HIS A 34 -8.93 8.16 0.82
C HIS A 34 -8.12 6.86 0.95
N GLY A 35 -8.17 6.19 2.11
CA GLY A 35 -7.38 4.98 2.43
C GLY A 35 -7.66 3.75 1.54
N ASP A 36 -8.24 4.00 0.38
CA ASP A 36 -8.84 3.15 -0.62
C ASP A 36 -8.87 4.00 -1.90
N TYR A 37 -7.82 3.98 -2.72
CA TYR A 37 -7.93 4.66 -4.02
C TYR A 37 -8.77 3.79 -4.94
N GLY A 38 -10.09 3.92 -4.79
CA GLY A 38 -11.09 3.65 -5.81
C GLY A 38 -11.48 4.97 -6.49
N GLY A 39 -10.51 5.68 -7.07
CA GLY A 39 -10.72 6.93 -7.81
C GLY A 39 -10.17 6.84 -9.22
N HIS A 40 -10.59 7.77 -10.11
CA HIS A 40 -10.36 7.82 -11.57
C HIS A 40 -8.89 7.63 -12.09
N ARG A 41 -7.89 7.57 -11.20
CA ARG A 41 -6.46 7.33 -11.50
C ARG A 41 -5.87 6.07 -10.85
N ALA A 42 -6.66 5.29 -10.11
CA ALA A 42 -6.21 4.01 -9.59
C ALA A 42 -6.00 3.04 -10.77
N PRO A 43 -4.87 2.31 -10.84
CA PRO A 43 -4.59 1.42 -11.96
C PRO A 43 -5.65 0.33 -12.16
N ARG A 44 -6.32 -0.08 -11.06
CA ARG A 44 -7.37 -1.11 -11.00
C ARG A 44 -8.35 -0.83 -9.87
N ASP A 45 -9.56 -1.39 -9.97
CA ASP A 45 -10.49 -1.56 -8.85
C ASP A 45 -9.78 -2.15 -7.63
N HIS A 46 -10.15 -1.73 -6.41
CA HIS A 46 -9.65 -2.33 -5.16
C HIS A 46 -8.11 -2.22 -4.99
N THR A 47 -7.54 -1.08 -5.37
CA THR A 47 -6.11 -0.77 -5.17
C THR A 47 -5.87 0.00 -3.87
N ILE A 48 -4.84 -0.40 -3.10
CA ILE A 48 -4.36 0.37 -1.94
C ILE A 48 -3.12 1.17 -2.34
N ALA A 49 -3.09 2.45 -1.98
CA ALA A 49 -1.90 3.28 -2.11
C ALA A 49 -1.36 3.66 -0.73
N PHE A 50 -0.04 3.51 -0.53
CA PHE A 50 0.61 3.92 0.72
C PHE A 50 1.99 4.52 0.48
N ARG A 51 2.47 5.25 1.49
CA ARG A 51 3.86 5.71 1.62
C ARG A 51 4.36 5.38 3.02
N LEU A 52 5.66 5.22 3.17
CA LEU A 52 6.28 5.00 4.47
C LEU A 52 6.83 6.31 5.02
N LYS A 53 6.56 6.60 6.29
CA LYS A 53 7.21 7.67 7.06
C LYS A 53 8.10 7.07 8.14
N ASN A 54 9.29 7.63 8.33
CA ASN A 54 10.12 7.30 9.48
C ASN A 54 9.61 7.98 10.77
N ALA A 55 10.26 7.68 11.90
CA ALA A 55 9.94 8.29 13.20
C ALA A 55 10.09 9.83 13.23
N LYS A 56 10.85 10.42 12.30
CA LYS A 56 11.01 11.87 12.15
C LYS A 56 9.91 12.50 11.28
N GLY A 57 8.93 11.71 10.83
CA GLY A 57 7.84 12.17 9.96
C GLY A 57 8.23 12.36 8.49
N GLN A 58 9.45 12.02 8.10
CA GLN A 58 9.94 12.14 6.72
C GLN A 58 9.53 10.91 5.91
N PHE A 59 9.15 11.11 4.65
CA PHE A 59 8.84 10.00 3.75
C PHE A 59 10.11 9.25 3.35
N CYS A 60 10.16 7.95 3.62
CA CYS A 60 11.23 7.04 3.22
C CYS A 60 10.85 6.14 2.04
N SER A 61 9.63 6.28 1.53
CA SER A 61 9.22 5.67 0.26
C SER A 61 8.47 6.65 -0.65
N ASN A 62 8.59 6.41 -1.95
CA ASN A 62 7.63 6.85 -2.94
C ASN A 62 6.26 6.19 -2.73
N VAL A 63 5.28 6.57 -3.54
CA VAL A 63 3.95 5.97 -3.52
C VAL A 63 4.04 4.53 -4.00
N VAL A 64 3.62 3.61 -3.15
CA VAL A 64 3.50 2.18 -3.47
C VAL A 64 2.05 1.86 -3.75
N TRP A 65 1.82 1.15 -4.85
CA TRP A 65 0.49 0.70 -5.27
C TRP A 65 0.37 -0.81 -5.07
N LEU A 66 -0.55 -1.21 -4.21
CA LEU A 66 -0.92 -2.59 -3.95
C LEU A 66 -2.15 -2.95 -4.78
N MET A 67 -1.95 -3.77 -5.79
CA MET A 67 -3.03 -4.32 -6.61
C MET A 67 -3.85 -5.35 -5.81
N PRO A 68 -5.14 -5.53 -6.12
CA PRO A 68 -6.01 -6.49 -5.42
C PRO A 68 -5.48 -7.93 -5.44
N ASP A 69 -4.83 -8.34 -6.52
CA ASP A 69 -4.23 -9.67 -6.65
C ASP A 69 -3.12 -9.89 -5.61
N ALA A 70 -2.27 -8.87 -5.41
CA ALA A 70 -1.20 -8.90 -4.43
C ALA A 70 -1.72 -8.94 -2.99
N LEU A 71 -2.91 -8.38 -2.69
CA LEU A 71 -3.48 -8.38 -1.34
C LEU A 71 -3.76 -9.79 -0.81
N LYS A 72 -4.17 -10.71 -1.69
CA LYS A 72 -4.48 -12.09 -1.32
C LYS A 72 -3.25 -12.84 -0.82
N HIS A 73 -2.10 -12.62 -1.46
CA HIS A 73 -0.86 -13.35 -1.18
C HIS A 73 0.25 -12.50 -0.55
N LEU A 74 -0.07 -11.29 -0.09
CA LEU A 74 0.91 -10.33 0.38
C LEU A 74 1.84 -10.86 1.48
N THR A 75 3.14 -10.96 1.18
CA THR A 75 4.19 -11.30 2.14
C THR A 75 5.05 -10.08 2.51
N VAL A 76 5.93 -10.28 3.49
CA VAL A 76 6.93 -9.28 3.90
C VAL A 76 7.91 -8.97 2.77
N ASP A 77 8.30 -9.99 2.00
CA ASP A 77 9.24 -9.83 0.88
C ASP A 77 8.62 -9.02 -0.26
N ASP A 78 7.36 -9.31 -0.60
CA ASP A 78 6.61 -8.56 -1.60
C ASP A 78 6.58 -7.07 -1.27
N ILE A 79 6.32 -6.72 0.00
CA ILE A 79 6.30 -5.32 0.45
C ILE A 79 7.68 -4.68 0.30
N ARG A 80 8.77 -5.40 0.60
CA ARG A 80 10.13 -4.88 0.42
C ARG A 80 10.46 -4.65 -1.05
N GLN A 81 10.16 -5.62 -1.91
CA GLN A 81 10.35 -5.49 -3.35
C GLN A 81 9.55 -4.34 -3.93
N MET A 82 8.27 -4.21 -3.56
CA MET A 82 7.40 -3.13 -4.04
C MET A 82 7.92 -1.75 -3.61
N VAL A 83 8.39 -1.61 -2.36
CA VAL A 83 8.97 -0.35 -1.87
C VAL A 83 10.28 -0.03 -2.58
N ASN A 84 11.17 -1.02 -2.78
CA ASN A 84 12.42 -0.83 -3.51
C ASN A 84 12.16 -0.40 -4.95
N ARG A 85 11.26 -1.10 -5.66
CA ARG A 85 10.85 -0.76 -7.01
C ARG A 85 10.24 0.63 -7.10
N ALA A 86 9.37 1.01 -6.16
CA ALA A 86 8.80 2.35 -6.11
C ALA A 86 9.86 3.44 -5.89
N ASN A 87 10.94 3.11 -5.17
CA ASN A 87 12.09 3.98 -4.95
C ASN A 87 13.13 3.95 -6.10
N GLY A 88 12.88 3.19 -7.18
CA GLY A 88 13.81 3.04 -8.30
C GLY A 88 15.05 2.22 -7.95
N ARG A 89 14.95 1.31 -6.97
CA ARG A 89 16.02 0.39 -6.58
C ARG A 89 15.69 -0.99 -7.12
N GLU A 90 16.57 -1.52 -7.96
CA GLU A 90 16.55 -2.89 -8.49
C GLU A 90 17.33 -3.84 -7.58
#